data_AF-A0AAW3YRW7-F1
#
_entry.id   AF-A0AAW3YRW7-F1
#
_cell.length_a   1.000
_cell.length_b   1.000
_cell.length_c   1.000
_cell.angle_alpha   90.00
_cell.angle_beta   90.00
_cell.angle_gamma   90.00
#
_symmetry.space_group_name_H-M   'P 1'
#
loop_
_entity.id
_entity.type
_entity.pdbx_description
1 polymer ?
#
loop_
_entity_poly.entity_id
_entity_poly.type
_entity_poly.pdbx_seq_one_letter_code
_entity_poly.pdbx_strand_id
1 'polypeptide(L)'
;LIGFFVNTLALRIEPGRCHTVAELLAQVRERTLAAYAHQELPFEQVVDTLQPARSLSHSPIFQVMLALDNTPAQALALPGLALSPVEQP
;
A
#
# COMPACT_ATOMS: atom_id res chain seq x y z
N LEU A 1 -10.48 -18.91 5.75
CA LEU A 1 -9.16 -19.14 5.14
C LEU A 1 -8.09 -18.71 6.13
N ILE A 2 -6.99 -19.45 6.25
CA ILE A 2 -5.78 -19.05 7.01
C ILE A 2 -4.64 -19.01 6.01
N GLY A 3 -3.98 -17.85 5.86
CA GLY A 3 -2.90 -17.63 4.89
C GLY A 3 -2.55 -16.15 4.72
N PHE A 4 -1.42 -15.85 4.11
CA PHE A 4 -0.96 -14.49 3.81
C PHE A 4 -1.39 -14.11 2.38
N PHE A 5 -2.41 -13.25 2.27
CA PHE A 5 -3.04 -12.89 0.99
C PHE A 5 -2.80 -11.45 0.55
N VAL A 6 -1.94 -10.71 1.25
CA VAL A 6 -1.63 -9.33 0.87
C VAL A 6 -0.61 -9.34 -0.27
N ASN A 7 -0.90 -8.58 -1.33
CA ASN A 7 0.04 -8.34 -2.41
C ASN A 7 0.54 -6.89 -2.37
N THR A 8 1.79 -6.68 -2.76
CA THR A 8 2.41 -5.35 -2.80
C THR A 8 2.35 -4.78 -4.21
N LEU A 9 1.82 -3.57 -4.38
CA LEU A 9 1.83 -2.86 -5.66
C LEU A 9 2.88 -1.76 -5.67
N ALA A 10 3.89 -1.90 -6.53
CA ALA A 10 4.89 -0.85 -6.74
C ALA A 10 4.33 0.26 -7.64
N LEU A 11 4.05 1.42 -7.05
CA LEU A 11 3.51 2.58 -7.76
C LEU A 11 4.63 3.59 -8.07
N ARG A 12 4.90 3.84 -9.36
CA ARG A 12 5.81 4.90 -9.79
C ARG A 12 5.03 6.20 -9.97
N ILE A 13 5.35 7.23 -9.20
CA ILE A 13 4.75 8.57 -9.30
C ILE A 13 5.80 9.58 -9.79
N GLU A 14 5.40 10.56 -10.61
CA GLU A 14 6.30 11.57 -11.17
C GLU A 14 5.85 12.99 -10.80
N PRO A 15 6.16 13.49 -9.58
CA PRO A 15 5.65 14.77 -9.09
C PRO A 15 6.06 15.97 -9.95
N GLY A 16 7.25 15.92 -10.55
CA GLY A 16 7.79 17.00 -11.38
C GLY A 16 7.06 17.24 -12.71
N ARG A 17 6.03 16.44 -13.03
CA ARG A 17 5.22 16.61 -14.25
C ARG A 17 3.88 17.31 -14.00
N CYS A 18 3.61 17.71 -12.76
CA CYS A 18 2.37 18.35 -12.35
C CYS A 18 2.65 19.74 -11.77
N HIS A 19 1.79 20.71 -12.06
CA HIS A 19 1.90 22.09 -11.56
C HIS A 19 1.10 22.28 -10.27
N THR A 20 0.12 21.41 -9.99
CA THR A 20 -0.73 21.48 -8.81
C THR A 20 -0.86 20.13 -8.10
N VAL A 21 -1.23 20.17 -6.81
CA VAL A 21 -1.54 18.96 -6.02
C VAL A 21 -2.72 18.19 -6.62
N ALA A 22 -3.73 18.89 -7.14
CA ALA A 22 -4.89 18.26 -7.74
C ALA A 22 -4.51 17.43 -9.00
N GLU A 23 -3.63 17.97 -9.85
CA GLU A 23 -3.09 17.25 -11.01
C GLU A 23 -2.29 16.02 -10.59
N LEU A 24 -1.46 16.15 -9.54
CA LEU A 24 -0.71 15.02 -9.00
C LEU A 24 -1.65 13.91 -8.51
N LEU A 25 -2.70 14.27 -7.76
CA LEU A 25 -3.69 13.31 -7.26
C LEU A 25 -4.44 12.62 -8.41
N ALA A 26 -4.77 13.35 -9.48
CA ALA A 26 -5.40 12.77 -10.66
C ALA A 26 -4.48 11.73 -11.34
N GLN A 27 -3.19 12.06 -11.51
CA GLN A 27 -2.20 11.14 -12.07
C GLN A 27 -1.99 9.91 -11.17
N VAL A 28 -1.88 10.11 -9.85
CA VAL A 28 -1.77 9.01 -8.88
C VAL A 28 -2.98 8.08 -9.00
N ARG A 29 -4.20 8.64 -9.02
CA ARG A 29 -5.43 7.85 -9.18
C ARG A 29 -5.42 7.02 -10.45
N GLU A 30 -5.07 7.62 -11.59
CA GLU A 30 -4.98 6.90 -12.88
C GLU A 30 -3.98 5.73 -12.82
N ARG A 31 -2.76 6.00 -12.33
CA ARG A 31 -1.70 4.98 -12.23
C ARG A 31 -2.08 3.86 -11.26
N THR A 32 -2.68 4.21 -10.12
CA THR A 32 -3.13 3.23 -9.12
C THR A 32 -4.25 2.34 -9.67
N LEU A 33 -5.22 2.90 -10.39
CA LEU A 33 -6.28 2.10 -11.02
C LEU A 33 -5.73 1.16 -12.10
N ALA A 34 -4.77 1.62 -12.90
CA ALA A 34 -4.08 0.75 -13.86
C ALA A 34 -3.30 -0.37 -13.17
N ALA A 35 -2.63 -0.09 -12.04
CA ALA A 35 -1.93 -1.11 -11.26
C ALA A 35 -2.90 -2.15 -10.67
N TYR A 36 -4.07 -1.73 -10.18
CA TYR A 36 -5.10 -2.65 -9.67
C TYR A 36 -5.62 -3.63 -10.72
N ALA A 37 -5.64 -3.24 -12.00
CA ALA A 37 -6.01 -4.15 -13.09
C ALA A 37 -5.05 -5.36 -13.21
N HIS A 38 -3.88 -5.30 -12.59
CA HIS A 38 -2.85 -6.35 -12.58
C HIS A 38 -2.52 -6.86 -11.17
N GLN A 39 -3.39 -6.62 -10.17
CA GLN A 39 -3.11 -6.94 -8.77
C GLN A 39 -2.92 -8.42 -8.44
N GLU A 40 -3.33 -9.31 -9.35
CA GLU A 40 -3.14 -10.76 -9.21
C GLU A 40 -1.67 -11.19 -9.40
N LEU A 41 -0.82 -10.33 -9.99
CA LEU A 41 0.59 -10.61 -10.19
C LEU A 41 1.36 -10.42 -8.88
N PRO A 42 2.01 -11.46 -8.32
CA PRO A 42 2.82 -11.33 -7.12
C PRO A 42 3.99 -10.36 -7.31
N PHE A 43 4.22 -9.50 -6.33
CA PHE A 43 5.32 -8.52 -6.36
C PHE A 43 6.69 -9.19 -6.60
N GLU A 44 6.92 -10.36 -6.04
CA GLU A 44 8.17 -11.11 -6.16
C GLU A 44 8.47 -11.48 -7.61
N GLN A 45 7.44 -11.79 -8.41
CA GLN A 45 7.61 -12.07 -9.84
C GLN A 45 8.00 -10.82 -10.63
N VAL A 46 7.52 -9.64 -10.21
CA VAL A 46 7.93 -8.36 -10.79
C VAL A 46 9.41 -8.09 -10.49
N VAL A 47 9.85 -8.33 -9.25
CA VAL A 47 11.26 -8.19 -8.85
C VAL A 47 12.14 -9.15 -9.63
N ASP A 48 11.73 -10.42 -9.78
CA ASP A 48 12.49 -11.42 -10.52
C ASP A 48 12.62 -11.06 -12.01
N THR A 49 11.56 -10.53 -12.61
CA THR A 49 11.57 -10.10 -14.02
C THR A 49 12.45 -8.86 -14.24
N LEU A 50 12.40 -7.88 -13.33
CA LEU A 50 13.15 -6.63 -13.48
C LEU A 50 14.62 -6.74 -13.07
N GLN A 51 15.00 -7.78 -12.32
CA GLN A 51 16.35 -8.03 -11.82
C GLN A 51 17.07 -6.76 -11.30
N PRO A 52 16.46 -6.00 -10.36
CA PRO A 52 17.11 -4.82 -9.82
C PRO A 52 18.39 -5.19 -9.05
N ALA A 53 19.30 -4.23 -8.90
CA ALA A 53 20.50 -4.41 -8.10
C ALA A 53 20.14 -4.89 -6.68
N ARG A 54 20.66 -6.06 -6.28
CA ARG A 54 20.39 -6.62 -4.96
C ARG A 54 21.12 -5.83 -3.89
N SER A 55 20.40 -5.51 -2.82
CA SER A 55 20.94 -4.87 -1.62
C SER A 55 20.34 -5.53 -0.39
N LEU A 56 21.16 -5.74 0.64
CA LEU A 56 20.68 -6.18 1.95
C LEU A 56 20.13 -5.01 2.78
N SER A 57 20.42 -3.77 2.37
CA SER A 57 20.05 -2.55 3.11
C SER A 57 18.81 -1.86 2.53
N HIS A 58 18.34 -2.26 1.35
CA HIS A 58 17.24 -1.58 0.65
C HIS A 58 16.26 -2.58 0.03
N SER A 59 14.98 -2.23 0.11
CA SER A 59 13.92 -2.95 -0.61
C SER A 59 14.09 -2.77 -2.13
N PRO A 60 13.83 -3.82 -2.93
CA PRO A 60 13.87 -3.74 -4.37
C PRO A 60 12.75 -2.81 -4.89
N ILE A 61 13.04 -2.07 -5.97
CA ILE A 61 12.10 -1.21 -6.70
C ILE A 61 11.65 0.06 -5.96
N PHE A 62 11.26 -0.02 -4.68
CA PHE A 62 10.82 1.12 -3.86
C PHE A 62 11.33 1.01 -2.42
N GLN A 63 11.36 2.15 -1.72
CA GLN A 63 11.89 2.25 -0.35
C GLN A 63 10.88 2.83 0.65
N VAL A 64 9.74 3.33 0.18
CA VAL A 64 8.66 3.89 1.02
C VAL A 64 7.39 3.12 0.75
N MET A 65 6.75 2.64 1.84
CA MET A 65 5.48 1.93 1.79
C MET A 65 4.36 2.81 2.35
N LEU A 66 3.21 2.78 1.68
CA LEU A 66 1.97 3.36 2.18
C LEU A 66 0.96 2.21 2.34
N ALA A 67 0.45 2.02 3.55
CA ALA A 67 -0.66 1.14 3.85
C ALA A 67 -1.80 1.99 4.42
N LEU A 68 -3.00 1.83 3.87
CA LEU A 68 -4.21 2.50 4.36
C LEU A 68 -5.23 1.45 4.75
N ASP A 69 -5.36 1.24 6.06
CA ASP A 69 -6.40 0.40 6.63
C ASP A 69 -7.65 1.26 6.90
N ASN A 70 -8.60 1.21 5.98
CA ASN A 70 -9.91 1.87 6.15
C ASN A 70 -10.92 1.01 6.93
N THR A 71 -10.44 0.01 7.67
CA THR A 71 -11.31 -0.86 8.47
C THR A 71 -11.79 -0.06 9.69
N PRO A 72 -13.10 0.21 9.82
CA PRO A 72 -13.61 0.92 10.99
C PRO A 72 -13.30 0.11 12.25
N ALA A 73 -12.88 0.80 13.31
CA ALA A 73 -12.64 0.17 14.60
C ALA A 73 -13.92 -0.54 15.05
N GLN A 74 -13.88 -1.87 15.12
CA GLN A 74 -15.00 -2.63 15.63
C GLN A 74 -14.94 -2.58 17.15
N ALA A 75 -16.02 -2.11 17.79
CA ALA A 75 -16.12 -2.15 19.23
C ALA A 75 -16.01 -3.60 19.71
N LEU A 76 -14.99 -3.90 20.50
CA LEU A 76 -14.84 -5.21 21.09
C LEU A 76 -15.99 -5.42 22.09
N ALA A 77 -16.89 -6.37 21.81
CA ALA A 77 -18.01 -6.67 22.70
C ALA A 77 -17.59 -7.78 23.67
N LEU A 78 -17.30 -7.40 24.91
CA LEU A 78 -17.03 -8.34 26.00
C LEU A 78 -18.23 -8.35 26.98
N PRO A 79 -18.80 -9.51 27.32
CA PRO A 79 -19.95 -9.58 28.23
C PRO A 79 -19.66 -8.90 29.57
N GLY A 80 -20.50 -7.93 29.94
CA GLY A 80 -20.41 -7.22 31.22
C GLY A 80 -19.35 -6.13 31.30
N LEU A 81 -18.67 -5.78 30.20
CA LEU A 81 -17.65 -4.73 30.16
C LEU A 81 -18.03 -3.63 29.17
N ALA A 82 -17.85 -2.37 29.58
CA ALA A 82 -17.90 -1.21 28.70
C ALA A 82 -16.47 -0.80 28.36
N LEU A 83 -16.16 -0.73 27.06
CA LEU A 83 -14.83 -0.38 26.56
C LEU A 83 -14.89 0.97 25.86
N SER A 84 -13.86 1.79 26.06
CA SER A 84 -13.63 3.03 25.33
C SER A 84 -12.20 3.03 24.75
N PRO A 85 -11.98 3.64 23.57
CA PRO A 85 -10.63 3.83 23.04
C PRO A 85 -9.76 4.60 24.04
N VAL A 86 -8.48 4.24 24.13
CA VAL A 86 -7.44 5.07 24.73
C VAL A 86 -6.73 5.82 23.61
N GLU A 87 -6.69 7.15 23.67
CA GLU A 87 -5.87 7.94 22.76
C GLU A 87 -4.39 7.66 23.04
N GLN A 88 -3.66 7.23 22.02
CA GLN A 88 -2.20 7.12 22.09
C GLN A 88 -1.58 8.48 21.74
N PRO A 89 -0.53 8.91 22.46
CA PRO A 89 0.16 10.18 22.22
C PRO A 89 0.93 10.19 20.88
#